data_AF-A0A377M5J8-F1
#
_entry.id   AF-A0A377M5J8-F1
#
_cell.length_a   1.000
_cell.length_b   1.000
_cell.length_c   1.000
_cell.angle_alpha   90.00
_cell.angle_beta   90.00
_cell.angle_gamma   90.00
#
_symmetry.space_group_name_H-M   'P 1'
#
loop_
_entity.id
_entity.type
_entity.pdbx_description
1 polymer ?
#
loop_
_entity_poly.entity_id
_entity_poly.type
_entity_poly.pdbx_seq_one_letter_code
_entity_poly.pdbx_strand_id
1 'polypeptide(L)'
;MVGMGAADANRRNFLALGRLSGHFLDRLRGMETLRIFGRGEAETENIRLASQDFRQRTMEVLRLAFLSSGVLEFFTSLSIALVAVYFGFSYLGALDFGHYGTAVTLSAGFLALILAPEFFQPLRDLGTFYHAKAQAVGAADSLKTFLETPLAHPERGEVTLNANEPVTIEARDFSILSPEGKVLAGPLNFTLPAGQRVVLVGTSGSGKSSLINALSGFMAYTGSLRINKTELRDLDPNAWRKQLSWVGQNPQLPAPTLRENVLLARPDAREDELQSVLDRAWVSEFLPLLPHGVDTVVGDQSAGLSVGQAQRVAVARALLNPCQLMLLDEPAASLDAHSEQRVMAALNAGLAAANHPDGHSSAGRHCRLGPDLGHGKRSYC
;
A
#
# COMPACT_ATOMS: atom_id res chain seq x y z
N MET A 1 -23.52 -24.76 -17.99
CA MET A 1 -23.17 -23.63 -18.88
C MET A 1 -23.55 -22.24 -18.35
N VAL A 2 -24.37 -22.10 -17.29
CA VAL A 2 -24.82 -20.77 -16.80
C VAL A 2 -23.84 -20.12 -15.79
N GLY A 3 -22.89 -20.87 -15.22
CA GLY A 3 -22.03 -20.41 -14.11
C GLY A 3 -20.75 -19.68 -14.48
N MET A 4 -20.12 -20.02 -15.61
CA MET A 4 -18.94 -19.29 -16.07
C MET A 4 -19.31 -17.87 -16.52
N GLY A 5 -20.49 -17.69 -17.13
CA GLY A 5 -20.96 -16.38 -17.58
C GLY A 5 -21.19 -15.39 -16.43
N ALA A 6 -21.71 -15.84 -15.29
CA ALA A 6 -21.96 -14.98 -14.13
C ALA A 6 -20.66 -14.57 -13.40
N ALA A 7 -19.70 -15.49 -13.25
CA ALA A 7 -18.40 -15.20 -12.66
C ALA A 7 -17.58 -14.25 -13.55
N ASP A 8 -17.57 -14.48 -14.86
CA ASP A 8 -16.91 -13.59 -15.83
C ASP A 8 -17.57 -12.22 -15.89
N ALA A 9 -18.90 -12.14 -15.86
CA ALA A 9 -19.62 -10.87 -15.82
C ALA A 9 -19.32 -10.09 -14.53
N ASN A 10 -19.28 -10.77 -13.39
CA ASN A 10 -18.95 -10.14 -12.11
C ASN A 10 -17.49 -9.64 -12.07
N ARG A 11 -16.54 -10.43 -12.56
CA ARG A 11 -15.12 -10.04 -12.70
C ARG A 11 -14.97 -8.80 -13.58
N ARG A 12 -15.67 -8.76 -14.72
CA ARG A 12 -15.69 -7.60 -15.62
C ARG A 12 -16.30 -6.36 -14.95
N ASN A 13 -17.34 -6.53 -14.14
CA ASN A 13 -17.95 -5.42 -13.38
C ASN A 13 -17.01 -4.86 -12.32
N PHE A 14 -16.32 -5.70 -11.54
CA PHE A 14 -15.34 -5.23 -10.55
C PHE A 14 -14.15 -4.50 -11.20
N LEU A 15 -13.62 -5.02 -12.31
CA LEU A 15 -12.56 -4.34 -13.07
C LEU A 15 -13.02 -3.03 -13.72
N ALA A 16 -14.29 -2.94 -14.11
CA ALA A 16 -14.87 -1.70 -14.62
C ALA A 16 -15.04 -0.67 -13.50
N LEU A 17 -15.52 -1.09 -12.32
CA LEU A 17 -15.66 -0.23 -11.15
C LEU A 17 -14.31 0.31 -10.66
N GLY A 18 -13.28 -0.54 -10.58
CA GLY A 18 -11.92 -0.12 -10.21
C GLY A 18 -11.35 0.91 -11.17
N ARG A 19 -11.52 0.70 -12.48
CA ARG A 19 -11.12 1.67 -13.52
C ARG A 19 -11.89 2.99 -13.41
N LEU A 20 -13.20 2.94 -13.22
CA LEU A 20 -14.03 4.13 -13.09
C LEU A 20 -13.65 4.94 -11.84
N SER A 21 -13.45 4.28 -10.71
CA SER A 21 -12.99 4.92 -9.47
C SER A 21 -11.60 5.54 -9.63
N GLY A 22 -10.67 4.84 -10.29
CA GLY A 22 -9.32 5.34 -10.56
C GLY A 22 -9.33 6.57 -11.47
N HIS A 23 -10.07 6.50 -12.58
CA HIS A 23 -10.23 7.63 -13.50
C HIS A 23 -10.88 8.83 -12.82
N PHE A 24 -11.93 8.62 -12.03
CA PHE A 24 -12.59 9.70 -11.31
C PHE A 24 -11.65 10.40 -10.32
N LEU A 25 -10.89 9.63 -9.53
CA LEU A 25 -9.92 10.18 -8.58
C LEU A 25 -8.81 10.96 -9.29
N ASP A 26 -8.31 10.44 -10.41
CA ASP A 26 -7.29 11.12 -11.22
C ASP A 26 -7.79 12.47 -11.76
N ARG A 27 -9.04 12.52 -12.25
CA ARG A 27 -9.64 13.79 -12.72
C ARG A 27 -9.91 14.78 -11.60
N LEU A 28 -10.30 14.32 -10.42
CA LEU A 28 -10.44 15.18 -9.24
C LEU A 28 -9.10 15.81 -8.85
N ARG A 29 -8.03 15.02 -8.84
CA ARG A 29 -6.66 15.52 -8.56
C ARG A 29 -6.17 16.49 -9.64
N GLY A 30 -6.50 16.23 -10.91
CA GLY A 30 -6.13 17.06 -12.05
C GLY A 30 -7.12 18.19 -12.40
N MET A 31 -8.09 18.50 -11.55
CA MET A 31 -9.20 19.40 -11.88
C MET A 31 -8.73 20.81 -12.25
N GLU A 32 -7.72 21.34 -11.55
CA GLU A 32 -7.14 22.65 -11.83
C GLU A 32 -6.53 22.69 -13.24
N THR A 33 -5.75 21.68 -13.60
CA THR A 33 -5.18 21.53 -14.94
C THR A 33 -6.28 21.44 -16.00
N LEU A 34 -7.31 20.62 -15.79
CA LEU A 34 -8.43 20.49 -16.74
C LEU A 34 -9.16 21.82 -16.96
N ARG A 35 -9.29 22.66 -15.92
CA ARG A 35 -9.88 24.00 -16.04
C ARG A 35 -8.97 24.95 -16.82
N ILE A 36 -7.67 24.97 -16.54
CA ILE A 36 -6.69 25.82 -17.23
C ILE A 36 -6.66 25.51 -18.73
N PHE A 37 -6.73 24.23 -19.10
CA PHE A 37 -6.74 23.80 -20.50
C PHE A 37 -8.13 23.77 -21.14
N GLY A 38 -9.18 24.22 -20.45
CA GLY A 38 -10.55 24.28 -20.98
C GLY A 38 -11.15 22.91 -21.35
N ARG A 39 -10.71 21.82 -20.71
CA ARG A 39 -11.11 20.44 -21.02
C ARG A 39 -12.25 19.90 -20.14
N GLY A 40 -12.88 20.74 -19.33
CA GLY A 40 -13.91 20.33 -18.38
C GLY A 40 -15.12 19.62 -19.02
N GLU A 41 -15.65 20.13 -20.12
CA GLU A 41 -16.80 19.52 -20.82
C GLU A 41 -16.45 18.17 -21.43
N ALA A 42 -15.32 18.08 -22.14
CA ALA A 42 -14.84 16.85 -22.74
C ALA A 42 -14.63 15.75 -21.68
N GLU A 43 -14.15 16.12 -20.49
CA GLU A 43 -13.95 15.15 -19.41
C GLU A 43 -15.26 14.75 -18.72
N THR A 44 -16.20 15.67 -18.59
CA THR A 44 -17.55 15.37 -18.08
C THR A 44 -18.25 14.35 -18.98
N GLU A 45 -18.08 14.48 -20.30
CA GLU A 45 -18.62 13.54 -21.28
C GLU A 45 -17.96 12.16 -21.17
N ASN A 46 -16.64 12.09 -20.96
CA ASN A 46 -15.95 10.82 -20.72
C ASN A 46 -16.45 10.11 -19.45
N ILE A 47 -16.65 10.84 -18.35
CA ILE A 47 -17.21 10.30 -17.10
C ILE A 47 -18.65 9.82 -17.34
N ARG A 48 -19.46 10.55 -18.11
CA ARG A 48 -20.83 10.16 -18.48
C ARG A 48 -20.84 8.85 -19.24
N LEU A 49 -19.98 8.69 -20.25
CA LEU A 49 -19.87 7.47 -21.05
C LEU A 49 -19.43 6.27 -20.19
N ALA A 50 -18.39 6.44 -19.36
CA ALA A 50 -17.92 5.39 -18.46
C ALA A 50 -19.00 4.97 -17.45
N SER A 51 -19.75 5.93 -16.90
CA SER A 51 -20.86 5.66 -15.99
C SER A 51 -22.02 4.94 -16.69
N GLN A 52 -22.28 5.25 -17.96
CA GLN A 52 -23.31 4.57 -18.74
C GLN A 52 -22.94 3.12 -19.07
N ASP A 53 -21.68 2.84 -19.42
CA ASP A 53 -21.18 1.46 -19.62
C ASP A 53 -21.30 0.65 -18.31
N PHE A 54 -20.89 1.23 -17.18
CA PHE A 54 -21.06 0.58 -15.87
C PHE A 54 -22.53 0.30 -15.54
N ARG A 55 -23.41 1.28 -15.76
CA ARG A 55 -24.87 1.12 -15.56
C ARG A 55 -25.41 -0.01 -16.42
N GLN A 56 -25.06 -0.06 -17.70
CA GLN A 56 -25.56 -1.09 -18.61
C GLN A 56 -25.16 -2.49 -18.15
N ARG A 57 -23.87 -2.70 -17.81
CA ARG A 57 -23.38 -4.00 -17.33
C ARG A 57 -23.97 -4.40 -15.99
N THR A 58 -24.21 -3.44 -15.09
CA THR A 58 -24.90 -3.69 -13.82
C THR A 58 -26.35 -4.13 -14.08
N MET A 59 -27.05 -3.45 -14.98
CA MET A 59 -28.42 -3.79 -15.35
C MET A 59 -28.54 -5.16 -16.04
N GLU A 60 -27.56 -5.58 -16.83
CA GLU A 60 -27.51 -6.92 -17.41
C GLU A 60 -27.45 -8.02 -16.33
N VAL A 61 -26.60 -7.82 -15.30
CA VAL A 61 -26.51 -8.74 -14.16
C VAL A 61 -27.79 -8.75 -13.33
N LEU A 62 -28.35 -7.57 -13.02
CA LEU A 62 -29.59 -7.44 -12.26
C LEU A 62 -30.79 -8.04 -13.01
N ARG A 63 -30.89 -7.85 -14.33
CA ARG A 63 -31.96 -8.44 -15.15
C ARG A 63 -31.93 -9.96 -15.07
N LEU A 64 -30.75 -10.57 -15.16
CA LEU A 64 -30.61 -12.03 -15.02
C LEU A 64 -31.06 -12.51 -13.64
N ALA A 65 -30.67 -11.79 -12.58
CA ALA A 65 -31.03 -12.10 -11.21
C ALA A 65 -32.56 -12.01 -10.96
N PHE A 66 -33.18 -10.90 -11.36
CA PHE A 66 -34.62 -10.69 -11.19
C PHE A 66 -35.45 -11.63 -12.05
N LEU A 67 -35.02 -11.93 -13.28
CA LEU A 67 -35.75 -12.85 -14.14
C LEU A 67 -35.71 -14.28 -13.59
N SER A 68 -34.57 -14.71 -13.03
CA SER A 68 -34.45 -16.00 -12.33
C SER A 68 -35.38 -16.10 -11.12
N SER A 69 -35.42 -15.06 -10.28
CA SER A 69 -36.30 -15.00 -9.11
C SER A 69 -37.79 -14.96 -9.51
N GLY A 70 -38.13 -14.17 -10.52
CA GLY A 70 -39.50 -14.02 -11.01
C GLY A 70 -40.06 -15.31 -11.61
N VAL A 71 -39.23 -16.09 -12.33
CA VAL A 71 -39.62 -17.41 -12.82
C VAL A 71 -39.95 -18.35 -11.67
N LEU A 72 -39.17 -18.33 -10.59
CA LEU A 72 -39.44 -19.16 -9.41
C LEU A 72 -40.70 -18.74 -8.65
N GLU A 73 -40.94 -17.43 -8.49
CA GLU A 73 -42.20 -16.93 -7.91
C GLU A 73 -43.42 -17.33 -8.74
N PHE A 74 -43.30 -17.29 -10.07
CA PHE A 74 -44.35 -17.74 -10.98
C PHE A 74 -44.68 -19.22 -10.77
N PHE A 75 -43.68 -20.10 -10.73
CA PHE A 75 -43.91 -21.54 -10.49
C PHE A 75 -44.44 -21.82 -9.08
N THR A 76 -44.00 -21.07 -8.08
CA THR A 76 -44.51 -21.17 -6.71
C THR A 76 -46.00 -20.83 -6.67
N SER A 77 -46.37 -19.70 -7.26
CA SER A 77 -47.76 -19.22 -7.34
C SER A 77 -48.64 -20.18 -8.13
N LEU A 78 -48.15 -20.68 -9.27
CA LEU A 78 -48.85 -21.67 -10.09
C LEU A 78 -49.08 -22.97 -9.33
N SER A 79 -48.09 -23.43 -8.56
CA SER A 79 -48.20 -24.65 -7.77
C SER A 79 -49.23 -24.51 -6.64
N ILE A 80 -49.23 -23.37 -5.92
CA ILE A 80 -50.24 -23.06 -4.90
C ILE A 80 -51.64 -23.05 -5.53
N ALA A 81 -51.79 -22.41 -6.70
CA ALA A 81 -53.06 -22.37 -7.42
C ALA A 81 -53.54 -23.75 -7.84
N LEU A 82 -52.65 -24.60 -8.40
CA LEU A 82 -52.98 -25.97 -8.78
C LEU A 82 -53.39 -26.82 -7.58
N VAL A 83 -52.68 -26.70 -6.46
CA VAL A 83 -53.01 -27.39 -5.20
C VAL A 83 -54.37 -26.93 -4.70
N ALA A 84 -54.66 -25.63 -4.71
CA ALA A 84 -55.96 -25.07 -4.29
C ALA A 84 -57.11 -25.55 -5.18
N VAL A 85 -56.91 -25.55 -6.50
CA VAL A 85 -57.89 -26.04 -7.49
C VAL A 85 -58.15 -27.53 -7.28
N TYR A 86 -57.10 -28.34 -7.16
CA TYR A 86 -57.21 -29.78 -6.93
C TYR A 86 -58.05 -30.08 -5.68
N PHE A 87 -57.71 -29.47 -4.54
CA PHE A 87 -58.46 -29.68 -3.31
C PHE A 87 -59.89 -29.13 -3.40
N GLY A 88 -60.09 -27.96 -4.02
CA GLY A 88 -61.40 -27.36 -4.22
C GLY A 88 -62.36 -28.27 -5.00
N PHE A 89 -61.93 -28.81 -6.14
CA PHE A 89 -62.76 -29.74 -6.93
C PHE A 89 -62.89 -31.13 -6.30
N SER A 90 -61.89 -31.59 -5.55
CA SER A 90 -61.97 -32.83 -4.77
C SER A 90 -63.04 -32.73 -3.67
N TYR A 91 -63.14 -31.58 -2.97
CA TYR A 91 -64.20 -31.35 -1.97
C TYR A 91 -65.60 -31.20 -2.56
N LEU A 92 -65.71 -30.76 -3.82
CA LEU A 92 -66.98 -30.69 -4.54
C LEU A 92 -67.43 -32.04 -5.11
N GLY A 93 -66.63 -33.11 -4.96
CA GLY A 93 -66.93 -34.42 -5.54
C GLY A 93 -66.81 -34.46 -7.06
N ALA A 94 -66.12 -33.51 -7.67
CA ALA A 94 -65.90 -33.45 -9.11
C ALA A 94 -64.63 -34.21 -9.55
N LEU A 95 -63.73 -34.52 -8.60
CA LEU A 95 -62.49 -35.26 -8.84
C LEU A 95 -62.40 -36.47 -7.91
N ASP A 96 -62.50 -37.68 -8.48
CA ASP A 96 -62.45 -38.96 -7.76
C ASP A 96 -61.09 -39.67 -7.89
N PHE A 97 -60.01 -38.92 -8.12
CA PHE A 97 -58.66 -39.48 -8.23
C PHE A 97 -57.73 -38.94 -7.13
N GLY A 98 -56.72 -39.73 -6.75
CA GLY A 98 -55.67 -39.32 -5.80
C GLY A 98 -56.01 -39.47 -4.32
N HIS A 99 -57.25 -39.82 -3.97
CA HIS A 99 -57.67 -40.05 -2.59
C HIS A 99 -57.64 -41.54 -2.17
N TYR A 100 -57.29 -42.47 -3.07
CA TYR A 100 -57.00 -43.91 -2.81
C TYR A 100 -57.89 -44.59 -1.74
N GLY A 101 -59.18 -44.29 -1.71
CA GLY A 101 -60.14 -44.83 -0.74
C GLY A 101 -60.23 -44.11 0.61
N THR A 102 -59.41 -43.10 0.87
CA THR A 102 -59.46 -42.22 2.06
C THR A 102 -60.03 -40.85 1.68
N ALA A 103 -61.09 -40.39 2.34
CA ALA A 103 -61.63 -39.04 2.08
C ALA A 103 -60.56 -37.98 2.40
N VAL A 104 -60.31 -37.06 1.46
CA VAL A 104 -59.42 -35.92 1.70
C VAL A 104 -60.08 -35.03 2.74
N THR A 105 -59.44 -34.88 3.90
CA THR A 105 -59.96 -34.01 4.97
C THR A 105 -59.61 -32.56 4.70
N LEU A 106 -60.48 -31.64 5.12
CA LEU A 106 -60.22 -30.19 5.05
C LEU A 106 -58.86 -29.82 5.69
N SER A 107 -58.51 -30.49 6.79
CA SER A 107 -57.23 -30.31 7.48
C SER A 107 -56.02 -30.69 6.62
N ALA A 108 -56.11 -31.77 5.82
CA ALA A 108 -55.02 -32.20 4.95
C ALA A 108 -54.82 -31.24 3.78
N GLY A 109 -55.90 -30.74 3.17
CA GLY A 109 -55.79 -29.75 2.10
C GLY A 109 -55.28 -28.40 2.60
N PHE A 110 -55.70 -27.96 3.80
CA PHE A 110 -55.19 -26.74 4.42
C PHE A 110 -53.69 -26.85 4.75
N LEU A 111 -53.26 -27.99 5.31
CA LEU A 111 -51.84 -28.26 5.57
C LEU A 111 -51.01 -28.25 4.28
N ALA A 112 -51.51 -28.87 3.22
CA ALA A 112 -50.85 -28.90 1.92
C ALA A 112 -50.75 -27.49 1.29
N LEU A 113 -51.75 -26.64 1.46
CA LEU A 113 -51.72 -25.24 1.00
C LEU A 113 -50.69 -24.41 1.76
N ILE A 114 -50.53 -24.63 3.06
CA ILE A 114 -49.51 -23.95 3.87
C ILE A 114 -48.09 -24.44 3.51
N LEU A 115 -47.92 -25.72 3.20
CA LEU A 115 -46.62 -26.31 2.85
C LEU A 115 -46.20 -26.04 1.40
N ALA A 116 -47.13 -25.71 0.50
CA ALA A 116 -46.81 -25.48 -0.91
C ALA A 116 -45.77 -24.35 -1.12
N PRO A 117 -45.85 -23.17 -0.48
CA PRO A 117 -44.80 -22.15 -0.55
C PRO A 117 -43.44 -22.60 0.03
N GLU A 118 -43.45 -23.34 1.13
CA GLU A 118 -42.24 -23.83 1.83
C GLU A 118 -41.45 -24.81 0.96
N PHE A 119 -42.14 -25.65 0.18
CA PHE A 119 -41.50 -26.58 -0.76
C PHE A 119 -40.61 -25.87 -1.79
N PHE A 120 -40.99 -24.67 -2.24
CA PHE A 120 -40.22 -23.90 -3.22
C PHE A 120 -39.20 -22.95 -2.59
N GLN A 121 -39.14 -22.83 -1.25
CA GLN A 121 -38.17 -21.96 -0.58
C GLN A 121 -36.71 -22.33 -0.87
N PRO A 122 -36.27 -23.61 -0.77
CA PRO A 122 -34.88 -23.96 -1.06
C PRO A 122 -34.46 -23.66 -2.51
N LEU A 123 -35.41 -23.75 -3.45
CA LEU A 123 -35.18 -23.38 -4.85
C LEU A 123 -34.97 -21.86 -4.99
N ARG A 124 -35.74 -21.05 -4.26
CA ARG A 124 -35.59 -19.57 -4.26
C ARG A 124 -34.23 -19.17 -3.69
N ASP A 125 -33.85 -19.81 -2.59
CA ASP A 125 -32.55 -19.57 -1.95
C ASP A 125 -31.38 -20.00 -2.85
N LEU A 126 -31.54 -21.05 -3.67
CA LEU A 126 -30.51 -21.45 -4.64
C LEU A 126 -30.16 -20.34 -5.64
N GLY A 127 -31.14 -19.53 -6.05
CA GLY A 127 -30.92 -18.39 -6.93
C GLY A 127 -30.03 -17.31 -6.31
N THR A 128 -30.25 -16.99 -5.02
CA THR A 128 -29.45 -16.00 -4.29
C THR A 128 -28.05 -16.53 -3.96
N PHE A 129 -27.93 -17.80 -3.57
CA PHE A 129 -26.64 -18.45 -3.32
C PHE A 129 -25.75 -18.53 -4.57
N TYR A 130 -26.33 -18.60 -5.77
CA TYR A 130 -25.57 -18.60 -7.01
C TYR A 130 -24.75 -17.31 -7.20
N HIS A 131 -25.34 -16.16 -6.85
CA HIS A 131 -24.67 -14.86 -6.93
C HIS A 131 -23.60 -14.70 -5.85
N ALA A 132 -23.90 -15.10 -4.61
CA ALA A 132 -22.94 -15.08 -3.51
C ALA A 132 -21.71 -15.94 -3.86
N LYS A 133 -21.92 -17.12 -4.45
CA LYS A 133 -20.85 -17.98 -4.95
C LYS A 133 -20.00 -17.30 -6.03
N ALA A 134 -20.63 -16.65 -7.01
CA ALA A 134 -19.90 -15.96 -8.08
C ALA A 134 -19.03 -14.80 -7.55
N GLN A 135 -19.49 -14.07 -6.54
CA GLN A 135 -18.70 -13.04 -5.86
C GLN A 135 -17.53 -13.64 -5.07
N ALA A 136 -17.78 -14.72 -4.31
CA ALA A 136 -16.75 -15.41 -3.53
C ALA A 136 -15.63 -15.96 -4.43
N VAL A 137 -15.97 -16.54 -5.59
CA VAL A 137 -14.98 -17.03 -6.56
C VAL A 137 -14.12 -15.89 -7.12
N GLY A 138 -14.72 -14.76 -7.49
CA GLY A 138 -13.95 -13.60 -7.98
C GLY A 138 -13.01 -12.98 -6.95
N ALA A 139 -13.43 -12.93 -5.67
CA ALA A 139 -12.58 -12.51 -4.56
C ALA A 139 -11.44 -13.51 -4.32
N ALA A 140 -11.72 -14.82 -4.36
CA ALA A 140 -10.74 -15.88 -4.20
C ALA A 140 -9.66 -15.83 -5.30
N ASP A 141 -10.03 -15.63 -6.57
CA ASP A 141 -9.08 -15.47 -7.67
C ASP A 141 -8.14 -14.26 -7.48
N SER A 142 -8.67 -13.16 -6.93
CA SER A 142 -7.89 -11.94 -6.68
C SER A 142 -6.89 -12.15 -5.54
N LEU A 143 -7.32 -12.81 -4.46
CA LEU A 143 -6.43 -13.20 -3.36
C LEU A 143 -5.36 -14.19 -3.82
N LYS A 144 -5.76 -15.19 -4.62
CA LYS A 144 -4.83 -16.17 -5.20
C LYS A 144 -3.75 -15.46 -6.02
N THR A 145 -4.14 -14.56 -6.92
CA THR A 145 -3.20 -13.77 -7.73
C THR A 145 -2.23 -12.99 -6.84
N PHE A 146 -2.73 -12.34 -5.78
CA PHE A 146 -1.89 -11.59 -4.85
C PHE A 146 -0.89 -12.49 -4.10
N LEU A 147 -1.33 -13.66 -3.61
CA LEU A 147 -0.50 -14.61 -2.87
C LEU A 147 0.53 -15.34 -3.75
N GLU A 148 0.19 -15.60 -5.02
CA GLU A 148 1.07 -16.28 -5.99
C GLU A 148 2.02 -15.32 -6.70
N THR A 149 1.80 -14.00 -6.62
CA THR A 149 2.72 -13.01 -7.19
C THR A 149 4.09 -13.17 -6.50
N PRO A 150 5.15 -13.55 -7.24
CA PRO A 150 6.47 -13.72 -6.65
C PRO A 150 6.89 -12.42 -5.99
N LEU A 151 7.11 -12.47 -4.69
CA LEU A 151 7.70 -11.36 -3.97
C LEU A 151 9.09 -11.13 -4.56
N ALA A 152 9.28 -10.04 -5.32
CA ALA A 152 10.58 -9.56 -5.77
C ALA A 152 11.39 -8.99 -4.59
N HIS A 153 11.43 -9.72 -3.48
CA HIS A 153 12.25 -9.38 -2.34
C HIS A 153 13.66 -9.92 -2.60
N PRO A 154 14.70 -9.16 -2.21
CA PRO A 154 16.04 -9.71 -2.18
C PRO A 154 16.04 -10.99 -1.31
N GLU A 155 16.86 -11.96 -1.71
CA GLU A 155 17.05 -13.21 -0.98
C GLU A 155 17.21 -12.92 0.52
N ARG A 156 16.49 -13.66 1.37
CA ARG A 156 16.61 -13.53 2.82
C ARG A 156 17.73 -14.44 3.27
N GLY A 157 18.89 -13.87 3.52
CA GLY A 157 19.92 -14.57 4.24
C GLY A 157 19.65 -14.61 5.75
N GLU A 158 20.46 -15.38 6.45
CA GLU A 158 20.34 -15.59 7.91
C GLU A 158 21.51 -14.96 8.68
N VAL A 159 22.53 -14.45 7.97
CA VAL A 159 23.74 -13.93 8.62
C VAL A 159 23.44 -12.61 9.32
N THR A 160 23.76 -12.53 10.60
CA THR A 160 23.65 -11.30 11.38
C THR A 160 25.03 -10.68 11.58
N LEU A 161 25.14 -9.38 11.35
CA LEU A 161 26.35 -8.62 11.66
C LEU A 161 26.39 -8.18 13.12
N ASN A 162 27.60 -8.02 13.65
CA ASN A 162 27.81 -7.42 14.97
C ASN A 162 27.35 -5.96 14.96
N ALA A 163 26.41 -5.59 15.83
CA ALA A 163 25.79 -4.27 15.85
C ALA A 163 26.75 -3.11 16.22
N ASN A 164 27.89 -3.42 16.83
CA ASN A 164 28.88 -2.44 17.28
C ASN A 164 30.08 -2.29 16.35
N GLU A 165 30.13 -3.05 15.26
CA GLU A 165 31.23 -2.95 14.30
C GLU A 165 30.98 -1.82 13.30
N PRO A 166 31.98 -0.97 13.03
CA PRO A 166 31.88 0.03 11.97
C PRO A 166 31.61 -0.64 10.61
N VAL A 167 30.71 -0.06 9.83
CA VAL A 167 30.25 -0.64 8.57
C VAL A 167 31.11 -0.18 7.39
N THR A 168 31.76 -1.14 6.71
CA THR A 168 32.43 -0.93 5.42
C THR A 168 31.64 -1.59 4.30
N ILE A 169 31.42 -0.86 3.20
CA ILE A 169 30.67 -1.35 2.03
C ILE A 169 31.60 -1.48 0.83
N GLU A 170 31.57 -2.61 0.15
CA GLU A 170 32.31 -2.86 -1.08
C GLU A 170 31.36 -3.34 -2.18
N ALA A 171 31.35 -2.66 -3.31
CA ALA A 171 30.56 -3.03 -4.48
C ALA A 171 31.49 -3.38 -5.65
N ARG A 172 31.21 -4.51 -6.31
CA ARG A 172 31.92 -4.95 -7.53
C ARG A 172 30.93 -5.36 -8.61
N ASP A 173 31.08 -4.78 -9.79
CA ASP A 173 30.18 -4.96 -10.94
C ASP A 173 28.69 -4.84 -10.57
N PHE A 174 28.41 -3.95 -9.61
CA PHE A 174 27.11 -3.84 -8.96
C PHE A 174 26.11 -3.12 -9.87
N SER A 175 25.05 -3.81 -10.28
CA SER A 175 23.99 -3.23 -11.10
C SER A 175 22.62 -3.39 -10.44
N ILE A 176 21.88 -2.30 -10.33
CA ILE A 176 20.59 -2.25 -9.65
C ILE A 176 19.48 -2.59 -10.63
N LEU A 177 18.54 -3.43 -10.22
CA LEU A 177 17.43 -3.87 -11.05
C LEU A 177 16.10 -3.24 -10.59
N SER A 178 15.20 -2.99 -11.53
CA SER A 178 13.80 -2.72 -11.25
C SER A 178 13.09 -4.02 -10.83
N PRO A 179 11.89 -3.94 -10.23
CA PRO A 179 11.09 -5.13 -9.93
C PRO A 179 10.84 -6.03 -11.16
N GLU A 180 10.82 -5.43 -12.36
CA GLU A 180 10.67 -6.13 -13.66
C GLU A 180 12.01 -6.65 -14.22
N GLY A 181 13.11 -6.52 -13.48
CA GLY A 181 14.44 -7.00 -13.87
C GLY A 181 15.23 -6.08 -14.80
N LYS A 182 14.76 -4.84 -15.05
CA LYS A 182 15.48 -3.87 -15.90
C LYS A 182 16.62 -3.22 -15.12
N VAL A 183 17.80 -3.09 -15.71
CA VAL A 183 18.92 -2.36 -15.10
C VAL A 183 18.58 -0.87 -14.98
N LEU A 184 18.61 -0.34 -13.76
CA LEU A 184 18.35 1.06 -13.43
C LEU A 184 19.64 1.88 -13.27
N ALA A 185 20.70 1.27 -12.73
CA ALA A 185 21.99 1.90 -12.54
C ALA A 185 23.10 0.85 -12.49
N GLY A 186 24.30 1.22 -12.96
CA GLY A 186 25.49 0.37 -12.95
C GLY A 186 25.96 -0.05 -14.35
N PRO A 187 27.03 -0.87 -14.42
CA PRO A 187 27.75 -1.47 -13.29
C PRO A 187 28.55 -0.44 -12.48
N LEU A 188 28.54 -0.56 -11.16
CA LEU A 188 29.25 0.31 -10.22
C LEU A 188 30.34 -0.48 -9.48
N ASN A 189 31.48 0.16 -9.29
CA ASN A 189 32.61 -0.37 -8.52
C ASN A 189 33.04 0.69 -7.51
N PHE A 190 32.89 0.40 -6.22
CA PHE A 190 33.22 1.36 -5.17
C PHE A 190 33.48 0.71 -3.82
N THR A 191 34.17 1.46 -2.94
CA THR A 191 34.38 1.10 -1.54
C THR A 191 34.03 2.30 -0.67
N LEU A 192 33.11 2.09 0.28
CA LEU A 192 32.75 3.04 1.33
C LEU A 192 33.40 2.55 2.63
N PRO A 193 34.58 3.06 3.00
CA PRO A 193 35.20 2.73 4.27
C PRO A 193 34.38 3.25 5.45
N ALA A 194 34.41 2.50 6.55
CA ALA A 194 33.67 2.85 7.75
C ALA A 194 34.03 4.25 8.30
N GLY A 195 33.02 4.92 8.85
CA GLY A 195 33.14 6.24 9.47
C GLY A 195 33.42 7.40 8.51
N GLN A 196 33.50 7.14 7.19
CA GLN A 196 33.67 8.20 6.21
C GLN A 196 32.34 8.78 5.75
N ARG A 197 32.36 10.08 5.47
CA ARG A 197 31.27 10.78 4.82
C ARG A 197 31.46 10.72 3.32
N VAL A 198 30.47 10.18 2.63
CA VAL A 198 30.46 10.08 1.17
C VAL A 198 29.27 10.86 0.63
N VAL A 199 29.55 11.66 -0.38
CA VAL A 199 28.54 12.47 -1.09
C VAL A 199 28.36 11.86 -2.48
N LEU A 200 27.13 11.44 -2.78
CA LEU A 200 26.75 10.95 -4.11
C LEU A 200 26.33 12.14 -4.98
N VAL A 201 27.02 12.34 -6.11
CA VAL A 201 26.73 13.46 -7.03
C VAL A 201 26.42 12.91 -8.41
N GLY A 202 25.33 13.39 -9.00
CA GLY A 202 24.92 13.01 -10.35
C GLY A 202 23.67 13.77 -10.78
N THR A 203 23.39 13.75 -12.08
CA THR A 203 22.19 14.38 -12.65
C THR A 203 20.90 13.77 -12.10
N SER A 204 19.78 14.49 -12.21
CA SER A 204 18.48 13.90 -11.86
C SER A 204 18.22 12.66 -12.72
N GLY A 205 17.72 11.58 -12.10
CA GLY A 205 17.53 10.30 -12.77
C GLY A 205 18.78 9.44 -12.94
N SER A 206 19.95 9.84 -12.44
CA SER A 206 21.19 9.05 -12.53
C SER A 206 21.22 7.78 -11.64
N GLY A 207 20.11 7.44 -10.97
CA GLY A 207 20.02 6.26 -10.11
C GLY A 207 20.50 6.44 -8.66
N LYS A 208 20.66 7.67 -8.15
CA LYS A 208 21.09 7.95 -6.76
C LYS A 208 20.15 7.35 -5.72
N SER A 209 18.86 7.67 -5.80
CA SER A 209 17.86 7.10 -4.89
C SER A 209 17.75 5.59 -5.05
N SER A 210 17.92 5.06 -6.27
CA SER A 210 18.00 3.61 -6.50
C SER A 210 19.18 2.98 -5.77
N LEU A 211 20.36 3.62 -5.76
CA LEU A 211 21.53 3.17 -5.00
C LEU A 211 21.26 3.18 -3.50
N ILE A 212 20.67 4.24 -2.96
CA ILE A 212 20.27 4.32 -1.54
C ILE A 212 19.28 3.20 -1.17
N ASN A 213 18.30 2.94 -2.03
CA ASN A 213 17.30 1.88 -1.85
C ASN A 213 17.91 0.48 -1.97
N ALA A 214 18.91 0.29 -2.83
CA ALA A 214 19.63 -0.96 -2.93
C ALA A 214 20.54 -1.20 -1.72
N LEU A 215 21.25 -0.18 -1.24
CA LEU A 215 22.06 -0.25 -0.01
C LEU A 215 21.21 -0.56 1.24
N SER A 216 19.97 -0.09 1.30
CA SER A 216 19.03 -0.42 2.38
C SER A 216 18.36 -1.80 2.24
N GLY A 217 18.67 -2.53 1.17
CA GLY A 217 18.15 -3.88 0.93
C GLY A 217 16.69 -3.91 0.49
N PHE A 218 16.23 -2.89 -0.25
CA PHE A 218 14.88 -2.85 -0.85
C PHE A 218 14.86 -3.15 -2.35
N MET A 219 16.02 -3.12 -3.03
CA MET A 219 16.10 -3.36 -4.47
C MET A 219 16.96 -4.58 -4.80
N ALA A 220 16.54 -5.33 -5.82
CA ALA A 220 17.33 -6.42 -6.38
C ALA A 220 18.54 -5.87 -7.14
N TYR A 221 19.62 -6.65 -7.18
CA TYR A 221 20.86 -6.28 -7.87
C TYR A 221 21.59 -7.49 -8.45
N THR A 222 22.49 -7.24 -9.40
CA THR A 222 23.49 -8.19 -9.91
C THR A 222 24.90 -7.72 -9.56
N GLY A 223 25.87 -8.63 -9.64
CA GLY A 223 27.22 -8.39 -9.14
C GLY A 223 27.32 -8.65 -7.63
N SER A 224 28.24 -7.96 -6.97
CA SER A 224 28.56 -8.14 -5.55
C SER A 224 28.37 -6.82 -4.78
N LEU A 225 27.76 -6.92 -3.60
CA LEU A 225 27.61 -5.82 -2.65
C LEU A 225 27.82 -6.39 -1.25
N ARG A 226 28.99 -6.11 -0.68
CA ARG A 226 29.43 -6.67 0.60
C ARG A 226 29.40 -5.62 1.70
N ILE A 227 28.87 -6.01 2.85
CA ILE A 227 28.91 -5.29 4.11
C ILE A 227 29.84 -6.05 5.05
N ASN A 228 30.95 -5.43 5.49
CA ASN A 228 31.97 -6.08 6.31
C ASN A 228 32.40 -7.46 5.77
N LYS A 229 32.62 -7.55 4.45
CA LYS A 229 33.00 -8.76 3.69
C LYS A 229 31.90 -9.81 3.48
N THR A 230 30.70 -9.62 4.01
CA THR A 230 29.54 -10.51 3.81
C THR A 230 28.62 -9.94 2.74
N GLU A 231 28.11 -10.74 1.80
CA GLU A 231 27.19 -10.22 0.78
C GLU A 231 25.86 -9.76 1.42
N LEU A 232 25.32 -8.65 0.94
CA LEU A 232 24.07 -8.07 1.45
C LEU A 232 22.89 -9.05 1.33
N ARG A 233 22.85 -9.86 0.27
CA ARG A 233 21.83 -10.90 0.06
C ARG A 233 21.88 -12.04 1.09
N ASP A 234 23.05 -12.25 1.71
CA ASP A 234 23.24 -13.30 2.72
C ASP A 234 22.93 -12.79 4.14
N LEU A 235 22.68 -11.48 4.30
CA LEU A 235 22.32 -10.89 5.58
C LEU A 235 20.83 -11.02 5.89
N ASP A 236 20.50 -11.16 7.17
CA ASP A 236 19.12 -10.98 7.63
C ASP A 236 18.70 -9.51 7.40
N PRO A 237 17.65 -9.26 6.59
CA PRO A 237 17.26 -7.89 6.26
C PRO A 237 16.81 -7.06 7.46
N ASN A 238 16.25 -7.70 8.50
CA ASN A 238 15.81 -7.00 9.69
C ASN A 238 17.00 -6.58 10.55
N ALA A 239 17.99 -7.45 10.73
CA ALA A 239 19.24 -7.14 11.41
C ALA A 239 20.02 -6.04 10.68
N TRP A 240 20.10 -6.10 9.35
CA TRP A 240 20.74 -5.05 8.56
C TRP A 240 20.06 -3.69 8.76
N ARG A 241 18.74 -3.63 8.59
CA ARG A 241 17.99 -2.37 8.70
C ARG A 241 18.03 -1.76 10.09
N LYS A 242 18.24 -2.54 11.16
CA LYS A 242 18.48 -2.01 12.51
C LYS A 242 19.80 -1.22 12.62
N GLN A 243 20.77 -1.50 11.76
CA GLN A 243 22.03 -0.73 11.70
C GLN A 243 21.91 0.55 10.86
N LEU A 244 20.76 0.77 10.21
CA LEU A 244 20.54 1.87 9.29
C LEU A 244 19.65 2.95 9.89
N SER A 245 19.96 4.20 9.55
CA SER A 245 19.05 5.33 9.72
C SER A 245 18.83 6.00 8.38
N TRP A 246 17.58 6.33 8.04
CA TRP A 246 17.22 6.85 6.73
C TRP A 246 16.44 8.15 6.84
N VAL A 247 16.84 9.14 6.04
CA VAL A 247 16.10 10.38 5.82
C VAL A 247 15.85 10.51 4.33
N GLY A 248 14.59 10.33 3.91
CA GLY A 248 14.19 10.48 2.52
C GLY A 248 13.90 11.91 2.10
N GLN A 249 13.73 12.11 0.79
CA GLN A 249 13.34 13.39 0.20
C GLN A 249 11.92 13.83 0.62
N ASN A 250 11.01 12.85 0.75
CA ASN A 250 9.63 13.07 1.21
C ASN A 250 9.44 12.46 2.61
N PRO A 251 9.46 13.29 3.67
CA PRO A 251 9.41 12.79 5.04
C PRO A 251 8.01 12.22 5.34
N GLN A 252 7.96 10.97 5.78
CA GLN A 252 6.72 10.33 6.20
C GLN A 252 6.60 10.32 7.73
N LEU A 253 5.45 10.81 8.21
CA LEU A 253 5.08 10.82 9.62
C LEU A 253 3.90 9.85 9.85
N PRO A 254 4.13 8.52 9.87
CA PRO A 254 3.04 7.54 9.93
C PRO A 254 2.41 7.40 11.32
N ALA A 255 3.07 7.86 12.38
CA ALA A 255 2.54 7.74 13.73
C ALA A 255 1.51 8.85 14.03
N PRO A 256 0.55 8.62 14.94
CA PRO A 256 -0.48 9.59 15.27
C PRO A 256 0.04 10.93 15.80
N THR A 257 1.10 10.95 16.62
CA THR A 257 1.62 12.17 17.24
C THR A 257 3.05 12.49 16.80
N LEU A 258 3.48 13.75 16.98
CA LEU A 258 4.87 14.15 16.74
C LEU A 258 5.86 13.35 17.59
N ARG A 259 5.55 13.17 18.89
CA ARG A 259 6.32 12.33 19.82
C ARG A 259 6.51 10.92 19.29
N GLU A 260 5.42 10.22 18.98
CA GLU A 260 5.48 8.83 18.48
C GLU A 260 6.22 8.73 17.15
N ASN A 261 6.13 9.76 16.31
CA ASN A 261 6.88 9.82 15.07
C ASN A 261 8.39 9.88 15.31
N VAL A 262 8.87 10.62 16.31
CA VAL A 262 10.30 10.67 16.64
C VAL A 262 10.74 9.37 17.32
N LEU A 263 9.92 8.84 18.22
CA LEU A 263 10.19 7.61 18.99
C LEU A 263 10.04 6.31 18.19
N LEU A 264 9.59 6.36 16.94
CA LEU A 264 9.28 5.17 16.13
C LEU A 264 10.44 4.15 16.04
N ALA A 265 11.68 4.64 15.99
CA ALA A 265 12.87 3.79 15.95
C ALA A 265 13.35 3.34 17.34
N ARG A 266 13.02 4.09 18.39
CA ARG A 266 13.45 3.85 19.77
C ARG A 266 12.34 4.24 20.76
N PRO A 267 11.33 3.38 20.94
CA PRO A 267 10.18 3.69 21.81
C PRO A 267 10.57 3.94 23.26
N ASP A 268 11.65 3.30 23.72
CA ASP A 268 12.14 3.37 25.10
C ASP A 268 13.13 4.53 25.35
N ALA A 269 13.26 5.47 24.41
CA ALA A 269 14.15 6.62 24.58
C ALA A 269 13.68 7.50 25.75
N ARG A 270 14.64 8.01 26.52
CA ARG A 270 14.35 8.87 27.66
C ARG A 270 13.90 10.26 27.20
N GLU A 271 13.19 10.98 28.06
CA GLU A 271 12.66 12.32 27.73
C GLU A 271 13.79 13.33 27.42
N ASP A 272 14.94 13.22 28.10
CA ASP A 272 16.13 14.04 27.83
C ASP A 272 16.75 13.73 26.47
N GLU A 273 16.79 12.47 26.05
CA GLU A 273 17.23 12.07 24.71
C GLU A 273 16.28 12.62 23.64
N LEU A 274 14.96 12.51 23.86
CA LEU A 274 13.94 13.06 22.96
C LEU A 274 14.09 14.59 22.82
N GLN A 275 14.17 15.30 23.94
CA GLN A 275 14.33 16.75 23.93
C GLN A 275 15.62 17.17 23.21
N SER A 276 16.72 16.46 23.46
CA SER A 276 18.01 16.70 22.79
C SER A 276 17.91 16.58 21.27
N VAL A 277 17.25 15.52 20.75
CA VAL A 277 17.12 15.37 19.29
C VAL A 277 16.15 16.38 18.67
N LEU A 278 15.09 16.77 19.39
CA LEU A 278 14.16 17.82 18.95
C LEU A 278 14.87 19.17 18.83
N ASP A 279 15.75 19.49 19.79
CA ASP A 279 16.54 20.72 19.76
C ASP A 279 17.59 20.70 18.65
N ARG A 280 18.32 19.58 18.52
CA ARG A 280 19.34 19.41 17.48
C ARG A 280 18.75 19.48 16.08
N ALA A 281 17.60 18.84 15.85
CA ALA A 281 16.89 18.90 14.57
C ALA A 281 16.11 20.21 14.36
N TRP A 282 16.18 21.14 15.32
CA TRP A 282 15.49 22.43 15.30
C TRP A 282 13.96 22.32 15.16
N VAL A 283 13.39 21.27 15.75
CA VAL A 283 11.94 21.06 15.88
C VAL A 283 11.38 21.94 16.99
N SER A 284 12.14 22.15 18.07
CA SER A 284 11.72 22.94 19.24
C SER A 284 11.35 24.39 18.94
N GLU A 285 11.75 24.93 17.80
CA GLU A 285 11.39 26.28 17.36
C GLU A 285 9.89 26.43 17.07
N PHE A 286 9.26 25.42 16.48
CA PHE A 286 7.84 25.48 16.14
C PHE A 286 6.94 24.70 17.08
N LEU A 287 7.48 23.89 18.00
CA LEU A 287 6.68 23.19 19.02
C LEU A 287 5.76 24.12 19.82
N PRO A 288 6.18 25.32 20.28
CA PRO A 288 5.30 26.23 21.03
C PRO A 288 4.12 26.78 20.21
N LEU A 289 4.21 26.71 18.88
CA LEU A 289 3.16 27.16 17.97
C LEU A 289 2.08 26.08 17.75
N LEU A 290 2.33 24.85 18.22
CA LEU A 290 1.41 23.73 18.06
C LEU A 290 0.48 23.61 19.29
N PRO A 291 -0.80 23.23 19.09
CA PRO A 291 -1.79 23.18 20.17
C PRO A 291 -1.41 22.31 21.38
N HIS A 292 -0.66 21.22 21.14
CA HIS A 292 -0.25 20.27 22.19
C HIS A 292 1.26 20.02 22.18
N GLY A 293 2.05 20.96 21.65
CA GLY A 293 3.51 20.81 21.57
C GLY A 293 3.93 19.52 20.86
N VAL A 294 4.76 18.73 21.52
CA VAL A 294 5.27 17.43 21.01
C VAL A 294 4.19 16.34 20.93
N ASP A 295 3.09 16.49 21.67
CA ASP A 295 1.97 15.53 21.66
C ASP A 295 0.89 15.92 20.64
N THR A 296 1.19 16.90 19.78
CA THR A 296 0.29 17.31 18.70
C THR A 296 0.06 16.16 17.73
N VAL A 297 -1.21 15.90 17.44
CA VAL A 297 -1.66 14.89 16.49
C VAL A 297 -1.29 15.34 15.07
N VAL A 298 -0.55 14.51 14.37
CA VAL A 298 -0.16 14.65 12.99
C VAL A 298 -1.10 13.75 12.18
N GLY A 299 -2.09 14.35 11.51
CA GLY A 299 -3.05 13.59 10.70
C GLY A 299 -2.41 12.92 9.48
N ASP A 300 -3.22 12.19 8.71
CA ASP A 300 -2.78 11.55 7.47
C ASP A 300 -2.01 12.54 6.57
N GLN A 301 -0.84 12.14 6.09
CA GLN A 301 0.09 12.95 5.27
C GLN A 301 0.70 14.19 5.93
N SER A 302 0.84 14.21 7.26
CA SER A 302 1.43 15.36 7.98
C SER A 302 0.55 16.61 7.98
N ALA A 303 -0.78 16.45 7.91
CA ALA A 303 -1.73 17.55 7.95
C ALA A 303 -1.47 18.45 9.17
N GLY A 304 -1.05 19.69 8.92
CA GLY A 304 -0.72 20.68 9.96
C GLY A 304 0.76 21.07 10.06
N LEU A 305 1.66 20.38 9.35
CA LEU A 305 3.08 20.73 9.26
C LEU A 305 3.47 21.09 7.84
N SER A 306 4.38 22.06 7.69
CA SER A 306 5.05 22.29 6.41
C SER A 306 5.97 21.12 6.08
N VAL A 307 6.29 20.94 4.79
CA VAL A 307 7.22 19.89 4.34
C VAL A 307 8.57 20.01 5.06
N GLY A 308 9.08 21.23 5.25
CA GLY A 308 10.31 21.47 6.00
C GLY A 308 10.22 21.15 7.50
N GLN A 309 9.06 21.34 8.13
CA GLN A 309 8.84 20.91 9.52
C GLN A 309 8.80 19.38 9.62
N ALA A 310 8.09 18.71 8.71
CA ALA A 310 8.07 17.25 8.64
C ALA A 310 9.48 16.68 8.38
N GLN A 311 10.30 17.36 7.57
CA GLN A 311 11.69 17.00 7.32
C GLN A 311 12.52 17.06 8.59
N ARG A 312 12.39 18.14 9.37
CA ARG A 312 13.06 18.29 10.67
C ARG A 312 12.66 17.18 11.65
N VAL A 313 11.40 16.76 11.67
CA VAL A 313 10.93 15.63 12.49
C VAL A 313 11.54 14.30 12.02
N ALA A 314 11.63 14.06 10.71
CA ALA A 314 12.31 12.88 10.16
C ALA A 314 13.80 12.86 10.50
N VAL A 315 14.47 14.02 10.50
CA VAL A 315 15.86 14.15 10.96
C VAL A 315 15.97 13.86 12.47
N ALA A 316 15.07 14.37 13.30
CA ALA A 316 15.05 14.06 14.74
C ALA A 316 14.94 12.54 14.98
N ARG A 317 14.02 11.86 14.28
CA ARG A 317 13.88 10.40 14.29
C ARG A 317 15.19 9.70 13.91
N ALA A 318 15.83 10.18 12.84
CA ALA A 318 17.06 9.60 12.35
C ALA A 318 18.24 9.78 13.32
N LEU A 319 18.30 10.91 14.03
CA LEU A 319 19.30 11.21 15.05
C LEU A 319 19.09 10.45 16.36
N LEU A 320 17.85 10.08 16.67
CA LEU A 320 17.52 9.30 17.87
C LEU A 320 17.90 7.82 17.70
N ASN A 321 17.86 7.32 16.46
CA ASN A 321 18.17 5.92 16.17
C ASN A 321 19.68 5.66 16.26
N PRO A 322 20.15 4.77 17.15
CA PRO A 322 21.55 4.36 17.15
C PRO A 322 21.86 3.51 15.91
N CYS A 323 22.50 4.10 14.91
CA CYS A 323 22.82 3.45 13.64
C CYS A 323 24.33 3.48 13.34
N GLN A 324 24.81 2.48 12.58
CA GLN A 324 26.18 2.43 12.06
C GLN A 324 26.31 3.10 10.69
N LEU A 325 25.20 3.21 9.94
CA LEU A 325 25.16 3.85 8.63
C LEU A 325 23.92 4.72 8.49
N MET A 326 24.13 5.99 8.15
CA MET A 326 23.07 6.95 7.86
C MET A 326 22.97 7.16 6.35
N LEU A 327 21.76 6.98 5.81
CA LEU A 327 21.44 7.17 4.41
C LEU A 327 20.55 8.41 4.28
N LEU A 328 21.07 9.43 3.61
CA LEU A 328 20.42 10.73 3.46
C LEU A 328 20.12 10.97 1.98
N ASP A 329 18.84 11.02 1.62
CA ASP A 329 18.38 11.36 0.28
C ASP A 329 17.81 12.77 0.28
N GLU A 330 18.64 13.74 -0.13
CA GLU A 330 18.33 15.17 -0.16
C GLU A 330 17.69 15.70 1.14
N PRO A 331 18.36 15.55 2.31
CA PRO A 331 17.76 15.81 3.61
C PRO A 331 17.35 17.28 3.83
N ALA A 332 17.78 18.20 2.96
CA ALA A 332 17.53 19.63 3.02
C ALA A 332 16.66 20.19 1.87
N ALA A 333 16.15 19.34 0.96
CA ALA A 333 15.48 19.80 -0.28
C ALA A 333 14.29 20.77 -0.07
N SER A 334 13.63 20.69 1.09
CA SER A 334 12.45 21.49 1.43
C SER A 334 12.68 22.49 2.57
N LEU A 335 13.95 22.81 2.86
CA LEU A 335 14.35 23.71 3.94
C LEU A 335 14.80 25.06 3.39
N ASP A 336 14.51 26.14 4.13
CA ASP A 336 15.18 27.42 3.91
C ASP A 336 16.66 27.33 4.32
N ALA A 337 17.47 28.28 3.84
CA ALA A 337 18.93 28.25 4.03
C ALA A 337 19.36 28.22 5.51
N HIS A 338 18.60 28.84 6.42
CA HIS A 338 18.92 28.84 7.84
C HIS A 338 18.56 27.49 8.49
N SER A 339 17.38 26.96 8.18
CA SER A 339 16.99 25.59 8.58
C SER A 339 18.00 24.54 8.09
N GLU A 340 18.40 24.62 6.82
CA GLU A 340 19.35 23.70 6.19
C GLU A 340 20.68 23.67 6.95
N GLN A 341 21.27 24.84 7.24
CA GLN A 341 22.54 24.92 7.94
C GLN A 341 22.49 24.23 9.31
N ARG A 342 21.41 24.44 10.08
CA ARG A 342 21.25 23.83 11.41
C ARG A 342 21.04 22.32 11.32
N VAL A 343 20.18 21.86 10.42
CA VAL A 343 19.91 20.43 10.19
C VAL A 343 21.19 19.72 9.74
N MET A 344 21.93 20.28 8.79
CA MET A 344 23.18 19.69 8.33
C MET A 344 24.24 19.68 9.42
N ALA A 345 24.34 20.71 10.26
CA ALA A 345 25.22 20.71 11.42
C ALA A 345 24.86 19.61 12.43
N ALA A 346 23.57 19.40 12.69
CA ALA A 346 23.08 18.35 13.59
C ALA A 346 23.36 16.93 13.08
N LEU A 347 23.16 16.70 11.78
CA LEU A 347 23.50 15.45 11.10
C LEU A 347 25.01 15.19 11.16
N ASN A 348 25.84 16.20 10.87
CA ASN A 348 27.30 16.08 10.98
C ASN A 348 27.76 15.74 12.40
N ALA A 349 27.16 16.37 13.41
CA ALA A 349 27.47 16.07 14.81
C ALA A 349 27.02 14.65 15.21
N GLY A 350 25.86 14.19 14.72
CA GLY A 350 25.37 12.83 14.94
C GLY A 350 26.31 11.76 14.35
N LEU A 351 26.79 12.00 13.12
CA LEU A 351 27.77 11.13 12.45
C LEU A 351 29.11 11.07 13.22
N ALA A 352 29.56 12.19 13.80
CA ALA A 352 30.78 12.22 14.60
C ALA A 352 30.64 11.44 15.92
N ALA A 353 29.49 11.57 16.59
CA ALA A 353 29.21 10.86 17.84
C ALA A 353 29.07 9.33 17.64
N ALA A 354 28.52 8.88 16.51
CA ALA A 354 28.45 7.46 16.17
C ALA A 354 29.84 6.83 15.93
N ASN A 355 30.80 7.63 15.46
CA ASN A 355 32.14 7.14 15.16
C ASN A 355 33.04 7.02 16.40
N HIS A 356 32.86 7.83 17.45
CA HIS A 356 33.79 7.94 18.58
C HIS A 356 33.04 8.14 19.92
N PRO A 357 32.89 7.11 20.77
CA PRO A 357 32.42 7.29 22.15
C PRO A 357 33.43 8.08 23.03
N ASP A 358 34.71 8.13 22.62
CA ASP A 358 35.80 8.81 23.34
C ASP A 358 36.40 9.99 22.52
N GLY A 359 35.73 11.14 22.54
CA GLY A 359 36.34 12.48 22.68
C GLY A 359 37.38 13.05 21.69
N HIS A 360 37.76 12.42 20.58
CA HIS A 360 38.75 13.00 19.64
C HIS A 360 38.24 13.24 18.21
N SER A 361 38.36 14.49 17.78
CA SER A 361 37.96 15.00 16.45
C SER A 361 38.92 14.51 15.35
N SER A 362 38.39 13.84 14.32
CA SER A 362 39.11 13.60 13.07
C SER A 362 38.42 14.33 11.92
N ALA A 363 39.21 15.08 11.15
CA ALA A 363 38.73 15.89 10.02
C ALA A 363 38.20 14.98 8.89
N GLY A 364 36.92 15.10 8.57
CA GLY A 364 36.24 14.29 7.55
C GLY A 364 36.79 14.50 6.14
N ARG A 365 37.41 13.47 5.57
CA ARG A 365 37.71 13.40 4.14
C ARG A 365 36.42 13.21 3.37
N HIS A 366 36.18 14.06 2.37
CA HIS A 366 35.02 13.95 1.47
C HIS A 366 35.38 13.04 0.30
N CYS A 367 34.85 11.82 0.26
CA CYS A 367 34.93 10.97 -0.92
C CYS A 367 33.73 11.27 -1.83
N ARG A 368 34.00 11.72 -3.07
CA ARG A 368 32.98 11.84 -4.11
C ARG A 368 32.91 10.53 -4.86
N LEU A 369 31.73 9.93 -4.86
CA LEU A 369 31.40 8.84 -5.76
C LEU A 369 30.59 9.44 -6.91
N GLY A 370 31.25 9.59 -8.05
CA GLY A 370 30.63 9.94 -9.32
C GLY A 370 31.09 8.93 -10.37
N PRO A 371 30.18 8.35 -11.17
CA PRO A 371 30.57 7.88 -12.48
C PRO A 371 30.95 9.11 -13.32
N ASP A 372 31.66 8.92 -14.43
CA ASP A 372 31.98 9.98 -15.39
C ASP A 372 30.68 10.50 -16.06
N LEU A 373 29.87 11.24 -15.29
CA LEU A 373 28.56 11.78 -15.65
C LEU A 373 28.69 13.28 -15.80
N GLY A 374 28.62 13.71 -17.07
CA GLY A 374 28.94 15.06 -17.54
C GLY A 374 28.32 16.22 -16.78
N HIS A 375 29.02 17.36 -16.89
CA HIS A 375 28.75 18.64 -16.26
C HIS A 375 27.27 19.06 -16.27
N GLY A 376 26.64 19.04 -15.10
CA GLY A 376 25.33 19.63 -14.87
C GLY A 376 24.96 19.65 -13.38
N LYS A 377 24.52 20.82 -12.90
CA LYS A 377 24.00 21.21 -11.57
C LYS A 377 24.34 20.31 -10.36
N ARG A 378 25.08 20.91 -9.42
CA ARG A 378 25.45 20.34 -8.11
C ARG A 378 24.19 20.14 -7.25
N SER A 379 23.92 18.89 -6.86
CA SER A 379 23.05 18.58 -5.73
C SER A 379 23.96 18.05 -4.61
N TYR A 380 23.78 18.57 -3.40
CA TYR A 380 24.49 18.12 -2.20
C TYR A 380 23.67 16.96 -1.60
N CYS A 381 24.24 15.75 -1.58
CA CYS A 381 23.68 14.60 -0.87
C CYS A 381 24.50 14.33 0.40
#